data_AF-A0A5A7ZZ69-F1
#
_entry.id   AF-A0A5A7ZZ69-F1
#
_cell.length_a   1.000
_cell.length_b   1.000
_cell.length_c   1.000
_cell.angle_alpha   90.00
_cell.angle_beta   90.00
_cell.angle_gamma   90.00
#
_symmetry.space_group_name_H-M   'P 1'
#
loop_
_entity.id
_entity.type
_entity.pdbx_description
1 polymer ?
#
loop_
_entity_poly.entity_id
_entity_poly.type
_entity_poly.pdbx_seq_one_letter_code
_entity_poly.pdbx_strand_id
1 'polypeptide(L)'
;MQEVVDFYTTDTTRRMFGFMLSTLGVCFALPLIGIITMHMQRMERRLPVLSMIQLCAGAVTVMINLLGSLLFAVLTFRPELRTPESTMFLNDLTWLIFFTPIMPFIIQNLAIGAAVLTDRGKTFPRWVGYVNIWVACAFVPDIMAYFFFSGPFAWDGVFVFWLALTAYAAFLVVMTVVTRRANAALVEEKFAPAEV
;
A
#
# COMPACT_ATOMS: atom_id res chain seq x y z
N MET A 1 19.91 -15.57 -10.54
CA MET A 1 20.22 -16.43 -9.38
C MET A 1 21.46 -15.97 -8.62
N GLN A 2 22.66 -15.96 -9.22
CA GLN A 2 23.90 -15.51 -8.56
C GLN A 2 23.76 -14.08 -7.97
N GLU A 3 23.25 -13.15 -8.77
CA GLU A 3 23.02 -11.76 -8.36
C GLU A 3 22.10 -11.63 -7.13
N VAL A 4 21.05 -12.45 -7.05
CA VAL A 4 20.12 -12.48 -5.90
C VAL A 4 20.83 -13.00 -4.66
N VAL A 5 21.64 -14.06 -4.80
CA VAL A 5 22.42 -14.62 -3.69
C VAL A 5 23.43 -13.59 -3.19
N ASP A 6 24.19 -12.96 -4.08
CA ASP A 6 25.13 -11.89 -3.75
C ASP A 6 24.41 -10.69 -3.09
N PHE A 7 23.16 -10.43 -3.50
CA PHE A 7 22.29 -9.44 -2.87
C PHE A 7 21.81 -9.79 -1.45
N TYR A 8 21.94 -11.02 -0.97
CA TYR A 8 21.77 -11.33 0.45
C TYR A 8 23.12 -11.61 1.15
N THR A 9 24.12 -11.93 0.34
CA THR A 9 25.58 -12.04 0.51
C THR A 9 26.30 -10.95 1.29
N THR A 10 26.29 -9.80 0.64
CA THR A 10 27.13 -8.63 0.91
C THR A 10 26.46 -7.70 1.93
N ASP A 11 27.23 -7.08 2.82
CA ASP A 11 26.72 -6.05 3.75
C ASP A 11 25.42 -6.43 4.49
N THR A 12 25.33 -7.67 4.98
CA THR A 12 24.13 -8.26 5.58
C THR A 12 23.50 -7.37 6.65
N THR A 13 24.31 -6.78 7.52
CA THR A 13 23.84 -5.87 8.59
C THR A 13 23.10 -4.65 8.05
N ARG A 14 23.59 -4.06 6.96
CA ARG A 14 22.97 -2.90 6.32
C ARG A 14 21.63 -3.28 5.69
N ARG A 15 21.57 -4.43 5.02
CA ARG A 15 20.35 -4.94 4.37
C ARG A 15 19.28 -5.32 5.40
N MET A 16 19.68 -6.00 6.47
CA MET A 16 18.80 -6.33 7.59
C MET A 16 18.22 -5.06 8.23
N PHE A 17 19.04 -4.04 8.46
CA PHE A 17 18.56 -2.75 8.97
C PHE A 17 17.55 -2.10 8.00
N GLY A 18 17.82 -2.16 6.69
CA GLY A 18 16.89 -1.68 5.66
C GLY A 18 15.52 -2.36 5.72
N PHE A 19 15.47 -3.69 5.84
CA PHE A 19 14.21 -4.43 5.93
C PHE A 19 13.49 -4.24 7.28
N MET A 20 14.24 -4.02 8.36
CA MET A 20 13.63 -3.62 9.64
C MET A 20 13.01 -2.23 9.55
N LEU A 21 13.68 -1.29 8.91
CA LEU A 21 13.15 0.06 8.70
C LEU A 21 11.93 0.05 7.77
N SER A 22 11.94 -0.76 6.70
CA SER A 22 10.77 -0.90 5.82
C SER A 22 9.57 -1.47 6.56
N THR A 23 9.79 -2.40 7.50
CA THR A 23 8.75 -2.95 8.36
C THR A 23 8.08 -1.87 9.20
N LEU A 24 8.85 -0.94 9.78
CA LEU A 24 8.30 0.23 10.46
C LEU A 24 7.53 1.14 9.48
N GLY A 25 8.07 1.34 8.28
CA GLY A 25 7.44 2.10 7.20
C GLY A 25 6.03 1.60 6.85
N VAL A 26 5.85 0.28 6.75
CA VAL A 26 4.55 -0.35 6.47
C VAL A 26 3.52 -0.03 7.58
N CYS A 27 3.93 -0.06 8.85
CA CYS A 27 3.04 0.25 9.97
C CYS A 27 2.54 1.71 9.98
N PHE A 28 3.31 2.65 9.42
CA PHE A 28 2.88 4.06 9.30
C PHE A 28 1.72 4.27 8.32
N ALA A 29 1.33 3.25 7.54
CA ALA A 29 0.10 3.31 6.74
C ALA A 29 -1.18 3.25 7.61
N LEU A 30 -1.14 2.68 8.82
CA LEU A 30 -2.31 2.55 9.70
C LEU A 30 -2.93 3.90 10.11
N PRO A 31 -2.15 4.90 10.58
CA PRO A 31 -2.70 6.24 10.83
C PRO A 31 -3.36 6.87 9.61
N LEU A 32 -2.76 6.72 8.42
CA LEU A 32 -3.32 7.27 7.18
C LEU A 32 -4.66 6.61 6.86
N ILE A 33 -4.75 5.29 6.96
CA ILE A 33 -6.01 4.53 6.81
C ILE A 33 -7.07 5.06 7.77
N GLY A 34 -6.74 5.23 9.06
CA GLY A 34 -7.70 5.72 10.06
C GLY A 34 -8.21 7.13 9.76
N ILE A 35 -7.33 8.04 9.32
CA ILE A 35 -7.73 9.41 8.92
C ILE A 35 -8.65 9.38 7.69
N ILE A 36 -8.35 8.54 6.70
CA ILE A 36 -9.21 8.35 5.52
C ILE A 36 -10.59 7.85 5.95
N THR A 37 -10.64 6.83 6.81
CA THR A 37 -11.90 6.29 7.33
C THR A 37 -12.76 7.36 8.00
N MET A 38 -12.15 8.19 8.85
CA MET A 38 -12.84 9.29 9.55
C MET A 38 -13.48 10.28 8.56
N HIS A 39 -12.77 10.67 7.50
CA HIS A 39 -13.34 11.55 6.48
C HIS A 39 -14.43 10.85 5.66
N MET A 40 -14.24 9.59 5.29
CA MET A 40 -15.26 8.83 4.55
C MET A 40 -16.55 8.64 5.37
N GLN A 41 -16.47 8.43 6.69
CA GLN A 41 -17.65 8.36 7.55
C GLN A 41 -18.47 9.67 7.50
N ARG A 42 -17.80 10.82 7.39
CA ARG A 42 -18.47 12.12 7.24
C ARG A 42 -19.17 12.26 5.87
N MET A 43 -18.63 11.63 4.84
CA MET A 43 -19.25 11.57 3.50
C MET A 43 -20.53 10.71 3.52
N GLU A 44 -20.52 9.56 4.21
CA GLU A 44 -21.59 8.54 4.17
C GLU A 44 -22.76 8.79 5.14
N ARG A 45 -22.59 9.66 6.14
CA ARG A 45 -23.60 10.07 7.14
C ARG A 45 -24.23 8.94 7.97
N ARG A 46 -25.16 8.16 7.40
CA ARG A 46 -26.03 7.22 8.15
C ARG A 46 -25.54 5.78 8.17
N LEU A 47 -24.96 5.29 7.07
CA LEU A 47 -24.49 3.90 6.95
C LEU A 47 -23.06 3.91 6.37
N PRO A 48 -22.03 3.80 7.23
CA PRO A 48 -20.62 3.95 6.84
C PRO A 48 -20.06 2.67 6.17
N VAL A 49 -20.69 2.18 5.11
CA VAL A 49 -20.32 0.88 4.51
C VAL A 49 -18.99 0.97 3.79
N LEU A 50 -18.77 1.98 2.94
CA LEU A 50 -17.54 2.15 2.17
C LEU A 50 -16.35 2.48 3.08
N SER A 51 -16.56 3.29 4.12
CA SER A 51 -15.52 3.59 5.11
C SER A 51 -15.11 2.34 5.91
N MET A 52 -16.06 1.48 6.32
CA MET A 52 -15.71 0.22 6.99
C MET A 52 -15.02 -0.76 6.04
N ILE A 53 -15.46 -0.86 4.78
CA ILE A 53 -14.76 -1.66 3.76
C ILE A 53 -13.33 -1.16 3.58
N GLN A 54 -13.13 0.14 3.43
CA GLN A 54 -11.82 0.76 3.29
C GLN A 54 -10.93 0.50 4.50
N LEU A 55 -11.46 0.61 5.72
CA LEU A 55 -10.72 0.34 6.96
C LEU A 55 -10.26 -1.11 7.03
N CYS A 56 -11.18 -2.06 6.86
CA CYS A 56 -10.89 -3.49 6.92
C CYS A 56 -9.90 -3.91 5.82
N ALA A 57 -10.17 -3.50 4.57
CA ALA A 57 -9.33 -3.83 3.44
C ALA A 57 -7.93 -3.20 3.55
N GLY A 58 -7.84 -1.98 4.06
CA GLY A 58 -6.56 -1.33 4.36
C GLY A 58 -5.78 -2.02 5.47
N ALA A 59 -6.43 -2.39 6.57
CA ALA A 59 -5.79 -3.13 7.65
C ALA A 59 -5.24 -4.48 7.18
N VAL A 60 -6.02 -5.21 6.36
CA VAL A 60 -5.57 -6.47 5.74
C VAL A 60 -4.38 -6.24 4.81
N THR A 61 -4.40 -5.18 3.99
CA THR A 61 -3.27 -4.82 3.11
C THR A 61 -2.00 -4.56 3.92
N VAL A 62 -2.09 -3.79 5.01
CA VAL A 62 -0.95 -3.53 5.90
C VAL A 62 -0.41 -4.83 6.48
N MET A 63 -1.29 -5.74 6.90
CA MET A 63 -0.87 -7.03 7.48
C MET A 63 -0.13 -7.91 6.46
N ILE A 64 -0.59 -7.95 5.22
CA ILE A 64 0.07 -8.69 4.13
C ILE A 64 1.44 -8.08 3.83
N ASN A 65 1.52 -6.76 3.70
CA ASN A 65 2.78 -6.05 3.45
C ASN A 65 3.77 -6.24 4.61
N LEU A 66 3.27 -6.27 5.85
CA LEU A 66 4.05 -6.55 7.04
C LEU A 66 4.62 -7.97 7.01
N LEU A 67 3.81 -8.95 6.63
CA LEU A 67 4.28 -10.33 6.48
C LEU A 67 5.40 -10.42 5.43
N GLY A 68 5.23 -9.80 4.26
CA GLY A 68 6.27 -9.80 3.22
C GLY A 68 7.53 -9.05 3.66
N SER A 69 7.43 -7.92 4.37
CA SER A 69 8.60 -7.21 4.89
C SER A 69 9.37 -8.02 5.93
N LEU A 70 8.68 -8.77 6.78
CA LEU A 70 9.29 -9.68 7.74
C LEU A 70 10.00 -10.84 7.03
N LEU A 71 9.41 -11.39 5.96
CA LEU A 71 10.04 -12.44 5.15
C LEU A 71 11.34 -11.95 4.49
N PHE A 72 11.38 -10.70 3.99
CA PHE A 72 12.64 -10.11 3.52
C PHE A 72 13.70 -9.97 4.63
N ALA A 73 13.29 -9.63 5.85
CA ALA A 73 14.22 -9.63 6.99
C ALA A 73 14.73 -11.04 7.31
N VAL A 74 13.85 -12.06 7.24
CA VAL A 74 14.23 -13.48 7.44
C VAL A 74 15.24 -13.94 6.37
N LEU A 75 15.09 -13.51 5.12
CA LEU A 75 16.05 -13.76 4.03
C LEU A 75 17.45 -13.26 4.38
N THR A 76 17.57 -12.13 5.09
CA THR A 76 18.86 -11.59 5.56
C THR A 76 19.39 -12.22 6.85
N PHE A 77 18.61 -13.05 7.52
CA PHE A 77 19.03 -13.68 8.76
C PHE A 77 19.88 -14.94 8.47
N ARG A 78 21.18 -14.91 8.79
CA ARG A 78 22.15 -16.01 8.55
C ARG A 78 22.19 -16.51 7.09
N PRO A 79 22.43 -15.62 6.12
CA PRO A 79 22.43 -16.00 4.70
C PRO A 79 23.52 -17.04 4.36
N GLU A 80 24.63 -17.07 5.10
CA GLU A 80 25.75 -18.00 4.91
C GLU A 80 25.41 -19.49 5.12
N LEU A 81 24.32 -19.79 5.82
CA LEU A 81 23.88 -21.18 6.08
C LEU A 81 22.94 -21.71 4.99
N ARG A 82 22.57 -20.91 3.98
CA ARG A 82 21.59 -21.27 2.95
C ARG A 82 22.25 -21.68 1.64
N THR A 83 21.64 -22.66 0.96
CA THR A 83 22.01 -22.97 -0.42
C THR A 83 21.45 -21.91 -1.39
N PRO A 84 22.07 -21.70 -2.55
CA PRO A 84 21.56 -20.79 -3.57
C PRO A 84 20.10 -21.03 -3.97
N GLU A 85 19.69 -22.30 -4.07
CA GLU A 85 18.33 -22.72 -4.44
C GLU A 85 17.33 -22.31 -3.36
N SER A 86 17.70 -22.49 -2.08
CA SER A 86 16.86 -22.12 -0.94
C SER A 86 16.66 -20.61 -0.87
N THR A 87 17.71 -19.83 -1.14
CA THR A 87 17.65 -18.36 -1.19
C THR A 87 16.76 -17.89 -2.34
N MET A 88 16.89 -18.48 -3.52
CA MET A 88 16.04 -18.13 -4.68
C MET A 88 14.56 -18.46 -4.40
N PHE A 89 14.28 -19.67 -3.89
CA PHE A 89 12.91 -20.06 -3.54
C PHE A 89 12.28 -19.12 -2.52
N LEU A 90 13.01 -18.75 -1.45
CA LEU A 90 12.52 -17.81 -0.45
C LEU A 90 12.34 -16.40 -1.02
N ASN A 91 13.20 -15.97 -1.95
CA ASN A 91 13.09 -14.67 -2.62
C ASN A 91 11.82 -14.60 -3.47
N ASP A 92 11.59 -15.59 -4.35
CA ASP A 92 10.38 -15.66 -5.18
C ASP A 92 9.13 -15.76 -4.31
N LEU A 93 9.16 -16.61 -3.27
CA LEU A 93 8.06 -16.73 -2.30
C LEU A 93 7.73 -15.38 -1.65
N THR A 94 8.76 -14.64 -1.24
CA THR A 94 8.58 -13.35 -0.56
C THR A 94 7.98 -12.31 -1.50
N TRP A 95 8.51 -12.20 -2.73
CA TRP A 95 7.99 -11.26 -3.73
C TRP A 95 6.55 -11.59 -4.13
N LEU A 96 6.25 -12.87 -4.36
CA LEU A 96 4.90 -13.30 -4.71
C LEU A 96 3.91 -13.07 -3.56
N ILE A 97 4.26 -13.37 -2.32
CA ILE A 97 3.41 -13.06 -1.15
C ILE A 97 3.23 -11.54 -0.98
N PHE A 98 4.23 -10.74 -1.33
CA PHE A 98 4.17 -9.29 -1.18
C PHE A 98 3.25 -8.63 -2.23
N PHE A 99 3.34 -9.03 -3.50
CA PHE A 99 2.59 -8.39 -4.58
C PHE A 99 1.23 -9.03 -4.88
N THR A 100 1.13 -10.35 -4.96
CA THR A 100 -0.06 -10.99 -5.56
C THR A 100 -1.32 -10.93 -4.69
N PRO A 101 -1.29 -10.86 -3.35
CA PRO A 101 -2.49 -10.71 -2.52
C PRO A 101 -3.05 -9.28 -2.54
N ILE A 102 -3.14 -8.67 -3.73
CA ILE A 102 -3.41 -7.24 -3.93
C ILE A 102 -4.88 -6.86 -3.82
N MET A 103 -5.78 -7.84 -3.84
CA MET A 103 -7.22 -7.62 -3.91
C MET A 103 -7.77 -6.71 -2.77
N PRO A 104 -7.31 -6.83 -1.51
CA PRO A 104 -7.71 -5.90 -0.45
C PRO A 104 -7.36 -4.44 -0.78
N PHE A 105 -6.17 -4.17 -1.35
CA PHE A 105 -5.78 -2.80 -1.71
C PHE A 105 -6.62 -2.26 -2.87
N ILE A 106 -6.94 -3.10 -3.86
CA ILE A 106 -7.86 -2.74 -4.95
C ILE A 106 -9.23 -2.37 -4.39
N ILE A 107 -9.81 -3.22 -3.53
CA ILE A 107 -11.11 -2.98 -2.88
C ILE A 107 -11.09 -1.70 -2.05
N GLN A 108 -10.02 -1.47 -1.29
CA GLN A 108 -9.81 -0.25 -0.51
C GLN A 108 -9.89 1.00 -1.40
N ASN A 109 -9.14 1.01 -2.51
CA ASN A 109 -9.09 2.14 -3.43
C ASN A 109 -10.42 2.35 -4.16
N LEU A 110 -11.11 1.28 -4.55
CA LEU A 110 -12.45 1.38 -5.14
C LEU A 110 -13.46 1.97 -4.14
N ALA A 111 -13.40 1.58 -2.87
CA ALA A 111 -14.26 2.14 -1.82
C ALA A 111 -14.00 3.64 -1.61
N ILE A 112 -12.73 4.05 -1.56
CA ILE A 112 -12.35 5.48 -1.49
C ILE A 112 -12.87 6.23 -2.72
N GLY A 113 -12.62 5.68 -3.92
CA GLY A 113 -13.05 6.27 -5.18
C GLY A 113 -14.56 6.50 -5.23
N ALA A 114 -15.34 5.48 -4.88
CA ALA A 114 -16.80 5.55 -4.83
C ALA A 114 -17.29 6.58 -3.80
N ALA A 115 -16.72 6.60 -2.59
CA ALA A 115 -17.12 7.56 -1.56
C ALA A 115 -16.85 9.01 -2.00
N VAL A 116 -15.68 9.29 -2.58
CA VAL A 116 -15.33 10.63 -3.05
C VAL A 116 -16.22 11.11 -4.21
N LEU A 117 -16.57 10.21 -5.14
CA LEU A 117 -17.39 10.58 -6.30
C LEU A 117 -18.87 10.76 -5.96
N THR A 118 -19.36 10.07 -4.93
CA THR A 118 -20.74 10.15 -4.44
C THR A 118 -20.94 11.23 -3.38
N ASP A 119 -19.85 11.74 -2.78
CA ASP A 119 -19.91 12.80 -1.77
C ASP A 119 -20.46 14.11 -2.34
N ARG A 120 -21.58 14.57 -1.74
CA ARG A 120 -22.19 15.87 -2.05
C ARG A 120 -21.47 17.03 -1.37
N GLY A 121 -20.82 16.79 -0.24
CA GLY A 121 -20.09 17.78 0.54
C GLY A 121 -18.73 18.15 -0.08
N LYS A 122 -18.23 17.35 -1.04
CA LYS A 122 -16.92 17.54 -1.69
C LYS A 122 -15.78 17.64 -0.67
N THR A 123 -15.86 16.82 0.38
CA THR A 123 -14.87 16.71 1.46
C THR A 123 -13.48 16.51 0.87
N PHE A 124 -13.38 15.65 -0.15
CA PHE A 124 -12.21 15.56 -1.02
C PHE A 124 -12.54 16.06 -2.44
N PRO A 125 -11.56 16.63 -3.18
CA PRO A 125 -11.74 16.96 -4.58
C PRO A 125 -12.10 15.73 -5.43
N ARG A 126 -13.00 15.89 -6.42
CA ARG A 126 -13.48 14.76 -7.25
C ARG A 126 -12.36 14.02 -8.00
N TRP A 127 -11.28 14.72 -8.37
CA TRP A 127 -10.13 14.11 -9.05
C TRP A 127 -9.45 13.03 -8.19
N VAL A 128 -9.51 13.14 -6.87
CA VAL A 128 -8.97 12.14 -5.93
C VAL A 128 -9.70 10.81 -6.09
N GLY A 129 -11.01 10.85 -6.37
CA GLY A 129 -11.79 9.65 -6.65
C GLY A 129 -11.30 8.92 -7.90
N TYR A 130 -11.06 9.66 -8.99
CA TYR A 130 -10.50 9.09 -10.22
C TYR A 130 -9.08 8.57 -10.05
N VAL A 131 -8.25 9.23 -9.25
CA VAL A 131 -6.90 8.74 -8.93
C VAL A 131 -6.97 7.41 -8.18
N ASN A 132 -7.86 7.26 -7.20
CA ASN A 132 -8.01 5.97 -6.50
C ASN A 132 -8.52 4.86 -7.44
N ILE A 133 -9.42 5.16 -8.36
CA ILE A 133 -9.85 4.19 -9.39
C ILE A 133 -8.65 3.81 -10.29
N TRP A 134 -7.84 4.79 -10.71
CA TRP A 134 -6.63 4.52 -11.48
C TRP A 134 -5.64 3.65 -10.72
N VAL A 135 -5.42 3.93 -9.42
CA VAL A 135 -4.59 3.08 -8.55
C VAL A 135 -5.14 1.66 -8.54
N ALA A 136 -6.43 1.46 -8.29
CA ALA A 136 -7.04 0.14 -8.29
C ALA A 136 -6.82 -0.63 -9.61
N CYS A 137 -6.92 0.05 -10.76
CA CYS A 137 -6.64 -0.54 -12.07
C CYS A 137 -5.15 -0.85 -12.30
N ALA A 138 -4.26 0.03 -11.83
CA ALA A 138 -2.81 -0.12 -12.01
C ALA A 138 -2.24 -1.36 -11.30
N PHE A 139 -2.93 -1.85 -10.28
CA PHE A 139 -2.57 -3.02 -9.49
C PHE A 139 -3.16 -4.36 -9.99
N VAL A 140 -4.03 -4.33 -11.00
CA VAL A 140 -4.60 -5.56 -11.61
C VAL A 140 -3.52 -6.50 -12.18
N PRO A 141 -2.44 -6.00 -12.82
CA PRO A 141 -1.40 -6.87 -13.36
C PRO A 141 -0.63 -7.69 -12.31
N ASP A 142 -0.62 -7.31 -11.03
CA ASP A 142 0.19 -7.99 -10.00
C ASP A 142 -0.16 -9.48 -9.86
N ILE A 143 -1.43 -9.85 -10.06
CA ILE A 143 -1.89 -11.25 -10.01
C ILE A 143 -1.27 -12.07 -11.15
N MET A 144 -0.89 -11.42 -12.24
CA MET A 144 -0.26 -12.08 -13.39
C MET A 144 1.14 -12.60 -13.07
N ALA A 145 1.81 -12.09 -12.03
CA ALA A 145 3.14 -12.53 -11.62
C ALA A 145 3.26 -14.05 -11.39
N TYR A 146 2.15 -14.73 -11.05
CA TYR A 146 2.13 -16.20 -10.93
C TYR A 146 2.34 -16.95 -12.24
N PHE A 147 2.04 -16.33 -13.38
CA PHE A 147 2.08 -16.97 -14.70
C PHE A 147 3.34 -16.63 -15.49
N PHE A 148 4.08 -15.58 -15.09
CA PHE A 148 5.24 -15.08 -15.82
C PHE A 148 6.51 -15.18 -14.97
N PHE A 149 7.44 -16.01 -15.42
CA PHE A 149 8.76 -16.20 -14.79
C PHE A 149 9.83 -15.23 -15.31
N SER A 150 9.52 -14.49 -16.38
CA SER A 150 10.37 -13.44 -16.94
C SER A 150 9.54 -12.49 -17.79
N GLY A 151 10.08 -11.30 -18.08
CA GLY A 151 9.43 -10.29 -18.91
C GLY A 151 8.60 -9.29 -18.11
N PRO A 152 7.76 -8.48 -18.78
CA PRO A 152 7.17 -7.28 -18.17
C PRO A 152 6.12 -7.56 -17.08
N PHE A 153 5.58 -8.78 -17.05
CA PHE A 153 4.58 -9.25 -16.07
C PHE A 153 5.18 -10.18 -14.99
N ALA A 154 6.49 -10.45 -15.02
CA ALA A 154 7.17 -11.12 -13.92
C ALA A 154 7.23 -10.21 -12.68
N TRP A 155 7.54 -10.77 -11.51
CA TRP A 155 7.57 -10.01 -10.26
C TRP A 155 8.58 -8.85 -10.28
N ASP A 156 9.66 -8.98 -11.05
CA ASP A 156 10.70 -7.97 -11.29
C ASP A 156 10.41 -7.08 -12.52
N GLY A 157 9.28 -7.32 -13.19
CA GLY A 157 8.86 -6.66 -14.41
C GLY A 157 8.30 -5.26 -14.20
N VAL A 158 8.16 -4.52 -15.31
CA VAL A 158 7.67 -3.13 -15.30
C VAL A 158 6.25 -3.00 -14.76
N PHE A 159 5.35 -3.94 -15.05
CA PHE A 159 3.97 -3.84 -14.62
C PHE A 159 3.74 -4.25 -13.16
N VAL A 160 4.50 -5.22 -12.66
CA VAL A 160 4.32 -5.71 -11.27
C VAL A 160 5.16 -4.91 -10.30
N PHE A 161 6.38 -4.53 -10.67
CA PHE A 161 7.26 -3.79 -9.77
C PHE A 161 7.09 -2.27 -9.92
N TRP A 162 7.37 -1.73 -11.11
CA TRP A 162 7.49 -0.28 -11.30
C TRP A 162 6.13 0.43 -11.32
N LEU A 163 5.13 -0.15 -11.98
CA LEU A 163 3.77 0.41 -11.99
C LEU A 163 3.14 0.33 -10.59
N ALA A 164 3.25 -0.80 -9.90
CA ALA A 164 2.79 -0.94 -8.51
C ALA A 164 3.47 0.07 -7.58
N LEU A 165 4.79 0.20 -7.64
CA LEU A 165 5.55 1.15 -6.84
C LEU A 165 5.10 2.59 -7.07
N THR A 166 4.94 2.99 -8.34
CA THR A 166 4.50 4.34 -8.69
C THR A 166 3.06 4.61 -8.29
N ALA A 167 2.15 3.65 -8.48
CA ALA A 167 0.76 3.75 -8.06
C ALA A 167 0.63 3.84 -6.52
N TYR A 168 1.41 3.05 -5.77
CA TYR A 168 1.44 3.11 -4.31
C TYR A 168 1.99 4.45 -3.81
N ALA A 169 3.09 4.94 -4.39
CA ALA A 169 3.66 6.23 -4.04
C ALA A 169 2.69 7.38 -4.33
N ALA A 170 2.02 7.34 -5.48
CA ALA A 170 0.97 8.31 -5.83
C ALA A 170 -0.18 8.27 -4.82
N PHE A 171 -0.66 7.08 -4.45
CA PHE A 171 -1.68 6.91 -3.41
C PHE A 171 -1.26 7.56 -2.09
N LEU A 172 -0.07 7.23 -1.57
CA LEU A 172 0.42 7.76 -0.30
C LEU A 172 0.51 9.28 -0.31
N VAL A 173 1.10 9.86 -1.36
CA VAL A 173 1.27 11.32 -1.48
C VAL A 173 -0.08 12.02 -1.60
N VAL A 174 -0.93 11.57 -2.53
CA VAL A 174 -2.25 12.18 -2.78
C VAL A 174 -3.11 12.11 -1.54
N MET A 175 -3.27 10.93 -0.94
CA MET A 175 -4.12 10.76 0.22
C MET A 175 -3.59 11.52 1.42
N THR A 176 -2.27 11.59 1.62
CA THR A 176 -1.66 12.40 2.69
C THR A 176 -1.93 13.89 2.50
N VAL A 177 -1.72 14.43 1.30
CA VAL A 177 -1.96 15.86 1.02
C VAL A 177 -3.44 16.23 1.17
N VAL A 178 -4.33 15.39 0.65
CA VAL A 178 -5.77 15.65 0.65
C VAL A 178 -6.36 15.54 2.06
N THR A 179 -5.99 14.50 2.82
CA THR A 179 -6.44 14.36 4.21
C THR A 179 -5.90 15.47 5.10
N ARG A 180 -4.66 15.93 4.91
CA ARG A 180 -4.11 17.11 5.61
C ARG A 180 -4.90 18.38 5.31
N ARG A 181 -5.25 18.62 4.05
CA ARG A 181 -6.09 19.77 3.65
C ARG A 181 -7.48 19.69 4.27
N ALA A 182 -8.12 18.53 4.23
CA ALA A 182 -9.43 18.32 4.82
C ALA A 182 -9.41 18.47 6.36
N ASN A 183 -8.32 18.06 7.01
CA ASN A 183 -8.13 18.29 8.45
C ASN A 183 -7.96 19.77 8.78
N ALA A 184 -7.23 20.53 7.96
CA ALA A 184 -7.08 21.98 8.17
C ALA A 184 -8.42 22.71 8.09
N ALA A 185 -9.23 22.41 7.06
CA ALA A 185 -10.57 22.99 6.90
C ALA A 185 -11.49 22.67 8.09
N LEU A 186 -11.38 21.47 8.66
CA LEU A 186 -12.10 21.07 9.87
C LEU A 186 -11.75 21.87 11.11
N VAL A 187 -10.46 22.16 11.28
CA VAL A 187 -9.96 22.95 12.41
C VAL A 187 -10.46 24.39 12.28
N GLU A 188 -10.39 24.97 11.08
CA GLU A 188 -10.92 26.31 10.81
C GLU A 188 -12.42 26.41 11.11
N GLU A 189 -13.22 25.42 10.67
CA GLU A 189 -14.66 25.37 10.95
C GLU A 189 -14.96 25.30 12.46
N LYS A 190 -14.20 24.49 13.22
CA LYS A 190 -14.43 24.28 14.65
C LYS A 190 -14.06 25.49 15.51
N PHE A 191 -13.10 26.31 15.06
CA PHE A 191 -12.60 27.48 15.79
C PHE A 191 -13.01 28.82 15.17
N ALA A 192 -13.94 28.82 14.21
CA ALA A 192 -14.54 30.04 13.69
C ALA A 192 -15.26 30.79 14.83
N PRO A 193 -15.04 32.11 15.00
CA PRO A 193 -15.78 32.89 15.99
C PRO A 193 -17.28 32.79 15.68
N ALA A 194 -18.10 32.50 16.69
CA ALA A 194 -19.55 32.51 16.54
C ALA A 194 -19.96 33.89 15.99
N GLU A 195 -20.63 33.91 14.84
CA GLU A 195 -21.20 35.16 14.31
C GLU A 195 -22.12 35.76 15.39
N VAL A 196 -21.74 36.93 15.89
CA VAL A 196 -22.48 37.73 16.91
C VAL A 196 -23.50 38.61 16.22
#